data_AF-A0A961RU46-F1
#
_entry.id   AF-A0A961RU46-F1
#
_cell.length_a   1.000
_cell.length_b   1.000
_cell.length_c   1.000
_cell.angle_alpha   90.00
_cell.angle_beta   90.00
_cell.angle_gamma   90.00
#
_symmetry.space_group_name_H-M   'P 1'
#
loop_
_entity.id
_entity.type
_entity.pdbx_description
1 polymer ?
#
loop_
_entity_poly.entity_id
_entity_poly.type
_entity_poly.pdbx_seq_one_letter_code
_entity_poly.pdbx_strand_id
1 'polypeptide(L)'
;MNLHEPEIHEAPNPVNTVMVVDDDPIFRMLMEQVLLQKGAKRVIMASDGDEAHQILRRLTNEIDAITLDLSMPNQDGVGFLRLASELSWGGRLVLVSGEHESVRHSAGKLAAMMKIDCAGVLAKPADYQKVAELVLSGTSSRKLQRLGPGIDVEEINSALRNSRLFAYYQPRIDLATGRVAGAEALARMRNREGHLLDAGKMINLAEENGRITDITWRMIELVAEDTPEIIGTFDEAFKISFNISGSIISNNQFPGQFCDIIRLAGLKPENFILELTETRLPQDTSQSLEALTRLRMQGFGLAIDDFGTGYSNIEQLRLFPFSELKIDKSFMSAAA
;
A
#
# COMPACT_ATOMS: atom_id res chain seq x y z
N MET A 1 27.74 -1.55 -41.25
CA MET A 1 26.41 -0.91 -41.34
C MET A 1 25.77 -1.04 -39.97
N ASN A 2 26.02 -0.07 -39.09
CA ASN A 2 25.32 0.04 -37.82
C ASN A 2 24.19 1.04 -38.03
N LEU A 3 22.95 0.55 -37.99
CA LEU A 3 21.77 1.41 -37.96
C LEU A 3 21.56 1.80 -36.49
N HIS A 4 21.86 3.07 -36.18
CA HIS A 4 21.31 3.72 -34.99
C HIS A 4 19.81 3.90 -35.22
N GLU A 5 18.99 3.20 -34.44
CA GLU A 5 17.60 3.61 -34.24
C GLU A 5 17.59 4.90 -33.39
N PRO A 6 16.80 5.92 -33.76
CA PRO A 6 16.73 7.14 -33.00
C PRO A 6 15.92 6.91 -31.72
N GLU A 7 16.49 7.27 -30.56
CA GLU A 7 15.73 7.42 -29.31
C GLU A 7 14.62 8.45 -29.53
N ILE A 8 13.38 7.95 -29.61
CA ILE A 8 12.18 8.79 -29.60
C ILE A 8 12.00 9.25 -28.15
N HIS A 9 12.47 10.47 -27.84
CA HIS A 9 12.04 11.17 -26.64
C HIS A 9 10.53 11.45 -26.76
N GLU A 10 9.70 10.55 -26.23
CA GLU A 10 8.28 10.82 -26.02
C GLU A 10 8.14 12.03 -25.11
N ALA A 11 7.56 13.11 -25.64
CA ALA A 11 7.21 14.29 -24.84
C ALA A 11 6.20 13.87 -23.74
N PRO A 12 6.35 14.34 -22.49
CA PRO A 12 5.44 13.99 -21.41
C PRO A 12 4.00 14.40 -21.79
N ASN A 13 3.09 13.43 -21.74
CA ASN A 13 1.67 13.61 -22.06
C ASN A 13 1.07 14.68 -21.10
N PRO A 14 0.51 15.80 -21.59
CA PRO A 14 0.16 16.94 -20.75
C PRO A 14 -0.95 16.61 -19.77
N VAL A 15 -0.76 17.03 -18.51
CA VAL A 15 -1.81 17.03 -17.47
C VAL A 15 -3.00 17.85 -17.99
N ASN A 16 -4.19 17.25 -17.99
CA ASN A 16 -5.35 17.81 -18.67
C ASN A 16 -6.07 18.82 -17.79
N THR A 17 -6.24 18.49 -16.50
CA THR A 17 -6.91 19.36 -15.52
C THR A 17 -6.11 19.46 -14.23
N VAL A 18 -5.82 20.69 -13.79
CA VAL A 18 -5.19 20.98 -12.49
C VAL A 18 -6.20 21.71 -11.60
N MET A 19 -6.28 21.37 -10.32
CA MET A 19 -7.03 22.14 -9.33
C MET A 19 -6.06 22.87 -8.41
N VAL A 20 -6.25 24.17 -8.24
CA VAL A 20 -5.48 25.03 -7.34
C VAL A 20 -6.34 25.37 -6.13
N VAL A 21 -5.88 24.94 -4.96
CA VAL A 21 -6.58 25.07 -3.68
C VAL A 21 -5.74 25.97 -2.76
N ASP A 22 -6.15 27.22 -2.63
CA ASP A 22 -5.43 28.25 -1.88
C ASP A 22 -6.40 29.41 -1.51
N ASP A 23 -6.32 29.91 -0.29
CA ASP A 23 -7.18 31.00 0.18
C ASP A 23 -6.73 32.36 -0.36
N ASP A 24 -5.48 32.49 -0.83
CA ASP A 24 -4.95 33.69 -1.47
C ASP A 24 -5.44 33.79 -2.94
N PRO A 25 -6.32 34.75 -3.27
CA PRO A 25 -6.82 34.93 -4.64
C PRO A 25 -5.71 35.35 -5.62
N ILE A 26 -4.65 36.03 -5.16
CA ILE A 26 -3.52 36.44 -5.99
C ILE A 26 -2.70 35.22 -6.37
N PHE A 27 -2.40 34.35 -5.40
CA PHE A 27 -1.69 33.10 -5.65
C PHE A 27 -2.45 32.24 -6.67
N ARG A 28 -3.76 32.06 -6.50
CA ARG A 28 -4.59 31.31 -7.44
C ARG A 28 -4.50 31.89 -8.85
N MET A 29 -4.76 33.19 -9.03
CA MET A 29 -4.71 33.85 -10.33
C MET A 29 -3.36 33.70 -11.04
N LEU A 30 -2.25 33.88 -10.31
CA LEU A 30 -0.90 33.70 -10.86
C LEU A 30 -0.64 32.25 -11.25
N MET A 31 -1.07 31.30 -10.41
CA MET A 31 -0.87 29.88 -10.66
C MET A 31 -1.63 29.42 -11.92
N GLU A 32 -2.86 29.89 -12.13
CA GLU A 32 -3.61 29.58 -13.36
C GLU A 32 -2.88 30.07 -14.61
N GLN A 33 -2.38 31.32 -14.61
CA GLN A 33 -1.64 31.84 -15.75
C GLN A 33 -0.40 31.00 -16.05
N VAL A 34 0.37 30.65 -15.02
CA VAL A 34 1.61 29.86 -15.18
C VAL A 34 1.30 28.43 -15.64
N LEU A 35 0.29 27.76 -15.06
CA LEU A 35 -0.10 26.41 -15.43
C LEU A 35 -0.62 26.32 -16.87
N LEU A 36 -1.47 27.27 -17.29
CA LEU A 36 -1.98 27.33 -18.66
C LEU A 36 -0.85 27.59 -19.67
N GLN A 37 0.07 28.50 -19.36
CA GLN A 37 1.25 28.76 -20.21
C GLN A 37 2.17 27.54 -20.35
N LYS A 38 2.25 26.70 -19.32
CA LYS A 38 3.08 25.50 -19.29
C LYS A 38 2.40 24.25 -19.87
N GLY A 39 1.12 24.35 -20.26
CA GLY A 39 0.43 23.30 -21.01
C GLY A 39 -0.69 22.56 -20.27
N ALA A 40 -1.13 23.04 -19.10
CA ALA A 40 -2.39 22.57 -18.52
C ALA A 40 -3.56 22.95 -19.44
N LYS A 41 -4.51 22.04 -19.71
CA LYS A 41 -5.67 22.36 -20.58
C LYS A 41 -6.81 23.04 -19.83
N ARG A 42 -6.96 22.74 -18.54
CA ARG A 42 -7.98 23.31 -17.66
C ARG A 42 -7.39 23.53 -16.27
N VAL A 43 -7.66 24.70 -15.68
CA VAL A 43 -7.37 24.98 -14.28
C VAL A 43 -8.69 25.22 -13.55
N ILE A 44 -8.84 24.60 -12.38
CA ILE A 44 -9.99 24.76 -11.50
C ILE A 44 -9.50 25.40 -10.20
N MET A 45 -10.30 26.30 -9.63
CA MET A 45 -9.95 27.00 -8.41
C MET A 45 -10.82 26.55 -7.25
N ALA A 46 -10.25 26.49 -6.06
CA ALA A 46 -10.97 26.39 -4.79
C ALA A 46 -10.30 27.31 -3.77
N SER A 47 -11.07 28.03 -2.94
CA SER A 47 -10.53 28.90 -1.88
C SER A 47 -10.30 28.21 -0.55
N ASP A 48 -10.85 27.01 -0.37
CA ASP A 48 -10.69 26.22 0.86
C ASP A 48 -10.87 24.72 0.60
N GLY A 49 -10.67 23.92 1.65
CA GLY A 49 -10.82 22.46 1.58
C GLY A 49 -12.25 21.97 1.34
N ASP A 50 -13.28 22.73 1.76
CA ASP A 50 -14.68 22.33 1.59
C ASP A 50 -15.10 22.49 0.12
N GLU A 51 -14.77 23.62 -0.50
CA GLU A 51 -15.00 23.86 -1.92
C GLU A 51 -14.20 22.86 -2.76
N ALA A 52 -12.93 22.64 -2.42
CA ALA A 52 -12.09 21.65 -3.09
C ALA A 52 -12.67 20.24 -2.98
N HIS A 53 -13.22 19.86 -1.81
CA HIS A 53 -13.85 18.56 -1.63
C HIS A 53 -15.11 18.41 -2.49
N GLN A 54 -15.98 19.43 -2.54
CA GLN A 54 -17.19 19.40 -3.37
C GLN A 54 -16.85 19.27 -4.87
N ILE A 55 -15.83 19.99 -5.33
CA ILE A 55 -15.33 19.91 -6.69
C ILE A 55 -14.74 18.52 -6.96
N LEU A 56 -13.86 18.05 -6.07
CA LEU A 56 -13.19 16.77 -6.23
C LEU A 56 -14.20 15.62 -6.25
N ARG A 57 -15.23 15.63 -5.40
CA ARG A 57 -16.29 14.62 -5.40
C ARG A 57 -17.07 14.56 -6.71
N ARG A 58 -17.27 15.69 -7.40
CA ARG A 58 -17.97 15.76 -8.69
C ARG A 58 -17.07 15.37 -9.86
N LEU A 59 -15.78 15.69 -9.76
CA LEU A 59 -14.82 15.65 -10.85
C LEU A 59 -13.62 14.73 -10.55
N THR A 60 -13.79 13.71 -9.71
CA THR A 60 -12.69 12.87 -9.19
C THR A 60 -11.83 12.29 -10.31
N ASN A 61 -12.45 11.88 -11.42
CA ASN A 61 -11.80 11.27 -12.57
C ASN A 61 -11.30 12.29 -13.62
N GLU A 62 -11.60 13.58 -13.45
CA GLU A 62 -11.19 14.64 -14.36
C GLU A 62 -9.98 15.42 -13.86
N ILE A 63 -9.75 15.48 -12.54
CA ILE A 63 -8.67 16.25 -11.91
C ILE A 63 -7.41 15.37 -11.85
N ASP A 64 -6.43 15.70 -12.69
CA ASP A 64 -5.19 14.96 -12.83
C ASP A 64 -4.14 15.38 -11.78
N ALA A 65 -4.20 16.63 -11.32
CA ALA A 65 -3.29 17.15 -10.30
C ALA A 65 -3.93 18.23 -9.42
N ILE A 66 -3.41 18.38 -8.20
CA ILE A 66 -3.83 19.38 -7.21
C ILE A 66 -2.60 20.10 -6.65
N THR A 67 -2.64 21.44 -6.64
CA THR A 67 -1.76 22.25 -5.77
C THR A 67 -2.55 22.67 -4.54
N LEU A 68 -2.00 22.45 -3.35
CA LEU A 68 -2.74 22.59 -2.09
C LEU A 68 -1.96 23.39 -1.05
N ASP A 69 -2.56 24.44 -0.51
CA ASP A 69 -2.11 25.04 0.75
C ASP A 69 -2.60 24.22 1.96
N LEU A 70 -1.79 24.22 3.02
CA LEU A 70 -2.13 23.59 4.29
C LEU A 70 -3.02 24.49 5.15
N SER A 71 -2.82 25.81 5.10
CA SER A 71 -3.51 26.75 5.98
C SER A 71 -4.56 27.52 5.21
N MET A 72 -5.82 27.14 5.39
CA MET A 72 -6.98 27.70 4.70
C MET A 72 -8.16 27.80 5.68
N PRO A 73 -9.12 28.71 5.48
CA PRO A 73 -10.32 28.80 6.30
C PRO A 73 -11.20 27.55 6.14
N ASN A 74 -12.09 27.32 7.11
CA ASN A 74 -13.02 26.19 7.16
C ASN A 74 -12.31 24.83 7.28
N GLN A 75 -11.92 24.25 6.15
CA GLN A 75 -11.20 22.98 6.08
C GLN A 75 -9.76 23.20 5.63
N ASP A 76 -8.83 22.78 6.48
CA ASP A 76 -7.39 22.86 6.22
C ASP A 76 -6.91 21.80 5.20
N GLY A 77 -5.69 21.98 4.69
CA GLY A 77 -5.13 21.09 3.68
C GLY A 77 -4.94 19.66 4.20
N VAL A 78 -4.64 19.50 5.49
CA VAL A 78 -4.52 18.18 6.14
C VAL A 78 -5.85 17.43 6.13
N GLY A 79 -6.95 18.10 6.47
CA GLY A 79 -8.30 17.57 6.36
C GLY A 79 -8.64 17.22 4.91
N PHE A 80 -8.28 18.07 3.95
CA PHE A 80 -8.51 17.79 2.54
C PHE A 80 -7.77 16.53 2.05
N LEU A 81 -6.52 16.30 2.49
CA LEU A 81 -5.77 15.07 2.15
C LEU A 81 -6.52 13.80 2.56
N ARG A 82 -7.11 13.80 3.77
CA ARG A 82 -7.93 12.68 4.24
C ARG A 82 -9.12 12.44 3.30
N LEU A 83 -9.85 13.50 2.93
CA LEU A 83 -11.01 13.39 2.03
C LEU A 83 -10.60 12.95 0.62
N ALA A 84 -9.46 13.43 0.11
CA ALA A 84 -8.94 13.01 -1.20
C ALA A 84 -8.58 11.52 -1.20
N SER A 85 -8.01 11.02 -0.09
CA SER A 85 -7.75 9.60 0.12
C SER A 85 -9.03 8.76 0.19
N GLU A 86 -10.06 9.21 0.91
CA GLU A 86 -11.36 8.53 1.00
C GLU A 86 -12.06 8.42 -0.36
N LEU A 87 -11.90 9.44 -1.22
CA LEU A 87 -12.40 9.43 -2.59
C LEU A 87 -11.54 8.60 -3.55
N SER A 88 -10.48 7.94 -3.06
CA SER A 88 -9.51 7.20 -3.88
C SER A 88 -8.97 8.05 -5.03
N TRP A 89 -8.75 9.35 -4.79
CA TRP A 89 -8.27 10.25 -5.83
C TRP A 89 -6.84 9.88 -6.24
N GLY A 90 -6.68 9.66 -7.55
CA GLY A 90 -5.46 9.14 -8.14
C GLY A 90 -4.55 10.20 -8.74
N GLY A 91 -4.81 11.49 -8.58
CA GLY A 91 -3.97 12.51 -9.19
C GLY A 91 -2.65 12.76 -8.45
N ARG A 92 -1.88 13.70 -8.98
CA ARG A 92 -0.63 14.20 -8.38
C ARG A 92 -0.89 15.37 -7.46
N LEU A 93 -0.27 15.37 -6.30
CA LEU A 93 -0.31 16.44 -5.31
C LEU A 93 1.01 17.23 -5.29
N VAL A 94 0.90 18.55 -5.19
CA VAL A 94 2.01 19.43 -4.79
C VAL A 94 1.54 20.29 -3.63
N LEU A 95 2.21 20.18 -2.48
CA LEU A 95 1.91 21.01 -1.31
C LEU A 95 2.67 22.33 -1.42
N VAL A 96 1.98 23.46 -1.24
CA VAL A 96 2.58 24.80 -1.27
C VAL A 96 2.09 25.59 -0.07
N SER A 97 2.93 25.77 0.94
CA SER A 97 2.47 26.36 2.20
C SER A 97 3.49 27.26 2.90
N GLY A 98 2.99 28.30 3.56
CA GLY A 98 3.77 29.21 4.41
C GLY A 98 4.10 28.64 5.79
N GLU A 99 3.56 27.47 6.15
CA GLU A 99 3.74 26.84 7.46
C GLU A 99 5.20 26.50 7.81
N HIS A 100 5.47 26.19 9.08
CA HIS A 100 6.83 25.79 9.48
C HIS A 100 7.31 24.52 8.74
N GLU A 101 8.62 24.37 8.55
CA GLU A 101 9.21 23.23 7.82
C GLU A 101 8.79 21.87 8.41
N SER A 102 8.68 21.78 9.74
CA SER A 102 8.21 20.57 10.43
C SER A 102 6.76 20.20 10.06
N VAL A 103 5.87 21.20 9.89
CA VAL A 103 4.47 21.00 9.51
C VAL A 103 4.39 20.53 8.05
N ARG A 104 5.12 21.20 7.16
CA ARG A 104 5.24 20.83 5.74
C ARG A 104 5.77 19.40 5.57
N HIS A 105 6.84 19.05 6.29
CA HIS A 105 7.42 17.71 6.27
C HIS A 105 6.43 16.65 6.74
N SER A 106 5.69 16.95 7.82
CA SER A 106 4.67 16.05 8.37
C SER A 106 3.50 15.86 7.39
N ALA A 107 3.05 16.92 6.73
CA ALA A 107 2.00 16.84 5.71
C ALA A 107 2.43 16.03 4.47
N GLY A 108 3.69 16.19 4.03
CA GLY A 108 4.27 15.37 2.96
C GLY A 108 4.29 13.88 3.31
N LYS A 109 4.71 13.54 4.54
CA LYS A 109 4.65 12.16 5.05
C LYS A 109 3.23 11.62 5.11
N LEU A 110 2.28 12.44 5.57
CA LEU A 110 0.87 12.05 5.64
C LEU A 110 0.30 11.71 4.26
N ALA A 111 0.61 12.54 3.25
CA ALA A 111 0.20 12.26 1.87
C ALA A 111 0.78 10.92 1.37
N ALA A 112 2.05 10.63 1.67
CA ALA A 112 2.67 9.36 1.31
C ALA A 112 2.01 8.15 2.01
N MET A 113 1.71 8.27 3.31
CA MET A 113 0.99 7.24 4.07
C MET A 113 -0.42 6.97 3.53
N MET A 114 -1.08 8.02 3.02
CA MET A 114 -2.39 7.93 2.35
C MET A 114 -2.29 7.46 0.88
N LYS A 115 -1.10 7.04 0.41
CA LYS A 115 -0.85 6.60 -0.97
C LYS A 115 -1.18 7.66 -2.04
N ILE A 116 -1.12 8.94 -1.68
CA ILE A 116 -1.26 10.07 -2.61
C ILE A 116 0.11 10.35 -3.24
N ASP A 117 0.15 10.55 -4.57
CA ASP A 117 1.37 10.88 -5.31
C ASP A 117 1.80 12.33 -5.02
N CYS A 118 2.52 12.54 -3.91
CA CYS A 118 3.05 13.85 -3.54
C CYS A 118 4.39 14.10 -4.23
N ALA A 119 4.36 14.91 -5.30
CA ALA A 119 5.54 15.22 -6.10
C ALA A 119 6.48 16.24 -5.46
N GLY A 120 5.99 17.00 -4.48
CA GLY A 120 6.83 17.92 -3.73
C GLY A 120 6.08 18.75 -2.71
N VAL A 121 6.86 19.31 -1.78
CA VAL A 121 6.41 20.20 -0.73
C VAL A 121 7.24 21.48 -0.78
N LEU A 122 6.60 22.61 -1.04
CA LEU A 122 7.25 23.90 -1.29
C LEU A 122 6.83 24.92 -0.23
N ALA A 123 7.77 25.80 0.14
CA ALA A 123 7.51 26.92 1.04
C ALA A 123 6.99 28.13 0.27
N LYS A 124 6.06 28.91 0.87
CA LYS A 124 5.75 30.27 0.39
C LYS A 124 6.83 31.26 0.86
N PRO A 125 7.28 32.22 0.03
CA PRO A 125 6.88 32.46 -1.35
C PRO A 125 7.45 31.38 -2.29
N ALA A 126 6.56 30.74 -3.06
CA ALA A 126 6.95 29.62 -3.91
C ALA A 126 7.40 30.11 -5.29
N ASP A 127 8.36 29.40 -5.88
CA ASP A 127 8.66 29.55 -7.30
C ASP A 127 7.54 28.90 -8.13
N TYR A 128 6.68 29.74 -8.73
CA TYR A 128 5.56 29.30 -9.57
C TYR A 128 5.99 28.41 -10.73
N GLN A 129 7.18 28.65 -11.30
CA GLN A 129 7.72 27.81 -12.38
C GLN A 129 8.01 26.41 -11.84
N LYS A 130 8.58 26.32 -10.62
CA LYS A 130 8.86 25.05 -9.97
C LYS A 130 7.59 24.31 -9.58
N VAL A 131 6.58 25.00 -9.06
CA VAL A 131 5.26 24.40 -8.77
C VAL A 131 4.68 23.81 -10.05
N ALA A 132 4.64 24.57 -11.14
CA ALA A 132 4.10 24.10 -12.41
C ALA A 132 4.91 22.93 -12.99
N GLU A 133 6.24 22.94 -12.87
CA GLU A 133 7.07 21.80 -13.25
C GLU A 133 6.68 20.55 -12.44
N LEU A 134 6.57 20.63 -11.11
CA LEU A 134 6.20 19.48 -10.29
C LEU A 134 4.79 18.96 -10.63
N VAL A 135 3.83 19.86 -10.82
CA VAL A 135 2.46 19.51 -11.19
C VAL A 135 2.42 18.79 -12.55
N LEU A 136 3.15 19.30 -13.54
CA LEU A 136 3.06 18.88 -14.94
C LEU A 136 4.08 17.81 -15.35
N SER A 137 5.16 17.62 -14.59
CA SER A 137 6.33 16.81 -14.98
C SER A 137 6.08 15.32 -15.04
N GLY A 138 5.22 14.79 -14.19
CA GLY A 138 4.87 13.39 -14.38
C GLY A 138 3.80 13.29 -15.45
N THR A 139 4.10 12.47 -16.45
CA THR A 139 3.13 11.88 -17.37
C THR A 139 1.84 11.58 -16.63
N SER A 140 0.71 11.74 -17.34
CA SER A 140 -0.60 11.16 -16.99
C SER A 140 -0.51 9.61 -16.97
N SER A 141 0.40 9.06 -16.14
CA SER A 141 0.68 7.64 -15.98
C SER A 141 -0.48 6.94 -15.29
N ARG A 142 -1.48 7.66 -14.75
CA ARG A 142 -2.71 7.06 -14.21
C ARG A 142 -3.88 6.99 -15.17
N LYS A 143 -3.92 7.80 -16.25
CA LYS A 143 -4.87 7.55 -17.36
C LYS A 143 -4.39 6.43 -18.28
N LEU A 144 -3.07 6.23 -18.39
CA LEU A 144 -2.45 5.08 -19.05
C LEU A 144 -2.30 3.84 -18.14
N GLN A 145 -2.27 3.95 -16.81
CA GLN A 145 -2.42 2.78 -15.90
C GLN A 145 -3.83 2.21 -15.82
N ARG A 146 -4.81 2.75 -16.57
CA ARG A 146 -6.11 2.10 -16.80
C ARG A 146 -6.10 1.15 -18.02
N LEU A 147 -4.95 0.93 -18.66
CA LEU A 147 -4.76 -0.03 -19.76
C LEU A 147 -3.68 -1.10 -19.46
N GLY A 148 -3.37 -1.34 -18.18
CA GLY A 148 -2.96 -2.69 -17.76
C GLY A 148 -4.23 -3.52 -17.50
N PRO A 149 -4.20 -4.86 -17.61
CA PRO A 149 -5.39 -5.66 -17.31
C PRO A 149 -5.88 -5.30 -15.90
N GLY A 150 -7.02 -4.62 -15.82
CA GLY A 150 -7.55 -4.10 -14.57
C GLY A 150 -7.78 -5.26 -13.62
N ILE A 151 -7.15 -5.22 -12.45
CA ILE A 151 -7.51 -6.13 -11.36
C ILE A 151 -8.85 -5.61 -10.85
N ASP A 152 -9.92 -6.33 -11.15
CA ASP A 152 -11.21 -6.14 -10.51
C ASP A 152 -11.51 -7.33 -9.57
N VAL A 153 -12.58 -7.20 -8.80
CA VAL A 153 -12.98 -8.22 -7.82
C VAL A 153 -13.41 -9.51 -8.52
N GLU A 154 -13.99 -9.42 -9.73
CA GLU A 154 -14.36 -10.60 -10.51
C GLU A 154 -13.14 -11.38 -10.95
N GLU A 155 -12.04 -10.71 -11.24
CA GLU A 155 -10.77 -11.31 -11.63
C GLU A 155 -10.12 -12.03 -10.46
N ILE A 156 -10.13 -11.44 -9.26
CA ILE A 156 -9.72 -12.13 -8.02
C ILE A 156 -10.56 -13.38 -7.79
N ASN A 157 -11.90 -13.25 -7.87
CA ASN A 157 -12.81 -14.37 -7.69
C ASN A 157 -12.58 -15.48 -8.73
N SER A 158 -12.35 -15.08 -9.97
CA SER A 158 -12.07 -16.02 -11.06
C SER A 158 -10.73 -16.70 -10.88
N ALA A 159 -9.70 -15.99 -10.43
CA ALA A 159 -8.38 -16.57 -10.18
C ALA A 159 -8.40 -17.58 -9.02
N LEU A 160 -9.13 -17.28 -7.94
CA LEU A 160 -9.37 -18.21 -6.83
C LEU A 160 -10.05 -19.51 -7.31
N ARG A 161 -11.09 -19.43 -8.14
CA ARG A 161 -11.79 -20.61 -8.66
C ARG A 161 -10.99 -21.44 -9.66
N ASN A 162 -10.09 -20.80 -10.41
CA ASN A 162 -9.37 -21.45 -11.52
C ASN A 162 -7.91 -21.78 -11.18
N SER A 163 -7.56 -21.87 -9.89
CA SER A 163 -6.19 -22.18 -9.43
C SER A 163 -5.12 -21.26 -10.02
N ARG A 164 -5.43 -19.97 -10.18
CA ARG A 164 -4.51 -18.93 -10.67
C ARG A 164 -3.87 -18.12 -9.55
N LEU A 165 -4.15 -18.48 -8.30
CA LEU A 165 -3.43 -18.06 -7.10
C LEU A 165 -2.39 -19.14 -6.75
N PHE A 166 -1.15 -18.73 -6.48
CA PHE A 166 -0.02 -19.59 -6.13
C PHE A 166 0.92 -18.88 -5.15
N ALA A 167 1.80 -19.64 -4.49
CA ALA A 167 2.79 -19.11 -3.56
C ALA A 167 4.15 -18.93 -4.23
N TYR A 168 4.81 -17.79 -3.98
CA TYR A 168 6.26 -17.63 -4.18
C TYR A 168 6.94 -17.64 -2.82
N TYR A 169 8.13 -18.23 -2.73
CA TYR A 169 8.89 -18.35 -1.49
C TYR A 169 10.11 -17.44 -1.50
N GLN A 170 10.12 -16.44 -0.63
CA GLN A 170 11.25 -15.55 -0.44
C GLN A 170 12.15 -16.09 0.69
N PRO A 171 13.42 -16.44 0.43
CA PRO A 171 14.29 -17.01 1.44
C PRO A 171 14.65 -15.99 2.53
N ARG A 172 14.67 -16.45 3.78
CA ARG A 172 15.18 -15.72 4.95
C ARG A 172 16.55 -16.29 5.31
N ILE A 173 17.54 -15.42 5.46
CA ILE A 173 18.95 -15.80 5.65
C ILE A 173 19.36 -15.49 7.09
N ASP A 174 19.97 -16.47 7.76
CA ASP A 174 20.68 -16.24 9.02
C ASP A 174 21.96 -15.44 8.73
N LEU A 175 22.06 -14.23 9.27
CA LEU A 175 23.16 -13.31 8.96
C LEU A 175 24.52 -13.76 9.50
N ALA A 176 24.55 -14.56 10.57
CA ALA A 176 25.80 -15.03 11.17
C ALA A 176 26.41 -16.18 10.37
N THR A 177 25.56 -17.06 9.84
CA THR A 177 25.97 -18.30 9.16
C THR A 177 25.85 -18.22 7.64
N GLY A 178 25.07 -17.27 7.11
CA GLY A 178 24.75 -17.14 5.69
C GLY A 178 23.82 -18.22 5.14
N ARG A 179 23.25 -19.07 6.02
CA ARG A 179 22.38 -20.18 5.62
C ARG A 179 20.93 -19.73 5.50
N VAL A 180 20.17 -20.44 4.67
CA VAL A 180 18.71 -20.24 4.59
C VAL A 180 18.08 -20.80 5.86
N ALA A 181 17.44 -19.94 6.64
CA ALA A 181 16.79 -20.27 7.92
C ALA A 181 15.27 -20.49 7.77
N GLY A 182 14.70 -20.12 6.63
CA GLY A 182 13.28 -20.26 6.36
C GLY A 182 12.90 -19.55 5.07
N ALA A 183 11.60 -19.47 4.79
CA ALA A 183 11.09 -18.69 3.67
C ALA A 183 9.75 -18.05 4.00
N GLU A 184 9.50 -16.87 3.44
CA GLU A 184 8.18 -16.22 3.48
C GLU A 184 7.41 -16.60 2.21
N ALA A 185 6.22 -17.17 2.38
CA ALA A 185 5.29 -17.49 1.30
C ALA A 185 4.45 -16.25 0.98
N LEU A 186 4.59 -15.79 -0.25
CA LEU A 186 3.98 -14.59 -0.76
C LEU A 186 2.93 -14.94 -1.81
N ALA A 187 1.70 -14.46 -1.61
CA ALA A 187 0.61 -14.65 -2.56
C ALA A 187 0.93 -14.01 -3.91
N ARG A 188 0.75 -14.78 -4.98
CA ARG A 188 0.90 -14.34 -6.38
C ARG A 188 -0.28 -14.82 -7.18
N MET A 189 -0.78 -13.96 -8.05
CA MET A 189 -1.98 -14.25 -8.83
C MET A 189 -1.74 -13.90 -10.30
N ARG A 190 -2.24 -14.74 -11.20
CA ARG A 190 -2.27 -14.45 -12.65
C ARG A 190 -3.67 -14.13 -13.11
N ASN A 191 -3.77 -13.16 -14.01
CA ASN A 191 -5.02 -12.86 -14.69
C ASN A 191 -5.39 -13.94 -15.74
N ARG A 192 -6.53 -13.78 -16.42
CA ARG A 192 -7.01 -14.75 -17.43
C ARG A 192 -6.06 -14.89 -18.61
N GLU A 193 -5.39 -13.82 -18.97
CA GLU A 193 -4.38 -13.78 -20.03
C GLU A 193 -3.02 -14.35 -19.57
N GLY A 194 -2.87 -14.73 -18.30
CA GLY A 194 -1.66 -15.32 -17.72
C GLY A 194 -0.63 -14.31 -17.18
N HIS A 195 -0.93 -13.01 -17.21
CA HIS A 195 -0.06 -11.96 -16.66
C HIS A 195 -0.10 -11.94 -15.13
N LEU A 196 1.06 -11.71 -14.52
CA LEU A 196 1.18 -11.56 -13.08
C LEU A 196 0.51 -10.25 -12.62
N LEU A 197 -0.36 -10.37 -11.63
CA LEU A 197 -1.01 -9.24 -11.00
C LEU A 197 -0.11 -8.55 -9.99
N ASP A 198 -0.23 -7.23 -9.88
CA ASP A 198 0.42 -6.45 -8.84
C ASP A 198 -0.11 -6.87 -7.47
N ALA A 199 0.79 -7.37 -6.61
CA ALA A 199 0.39 -7.94 -5.33
C ALA A 199 -0.21 -6.88 -4.40
N GLY A 200 0.34 -5.66 -4.38
CA GLY A 200 -0.17 -4.58 -3.54
C GLY A 200 -1.59 -4.17 -3.92
N LYS A 201 -1.86 -3.98 -5.22
CA LYS A 201 -3.20 -3.67 -5.74
C LYS A 201 -4.19 -4.81 -5.48
N MET A 202 -3.76 -6.05 -5.72
CA MET A 202 -4.58 -7.24 -5.48
C MET A 202 -4.99 -7.36 -3.99
N ILE A 203 -4.03 -7.23 -3.07
CA ILE A 203 -4.31 -7.35 -1.63
C ILE A 203 -5.25 -6.22 -1.15
N ASN A 204 -4.99 -4.96 -1.53
CA ASN A 204 -5.86 -3.85 -1.16
C ASN A 204 -7.30 -4.07 -1.67
N LEU A 205 -7.46 -4.46 -2.94
CA LEU A 205 -8.78 -4.71 -3.51
C LEU A 205 -9.48 -5.91 -2.85
N ALA A 206 -8.73 -6.96 -2.53
CA ALA A 206 -9.26 -8.12 -1.82
C ALA A 206 -9.75 -7.75 -0.42
N GLU A 207 -9.06 -6.86 0.28
CA GLU A 207 -9.46 -6.40 1.61
C GLU A 207 -10.72 -5.55 1.58
N GLU A 208 -10.75 -4.54 0.70
CA GLU A 208 -11.91 -3.66 0.51
C GLU A 208 -13.19 -4.44 0.16
N ASN A 209 -13.05 -5.62 -0.43
CA ASN A 209 -14.15 -6.48 -0.86
C ASN A 209 -14.30 -7.77 -0.04
N GLY A 210 -13.60 -7.91 1.09
CA GLY A 210 -13.70 -9.07 1.99
C GLY A 210 -13.18 -10.39 1.43
N ARG A 211 -12.47 -10.38 0.29
CA ARG A 211 -11.83 -11.54 -0.35
C ARG A 211 -10.49 -11.92 0.23
N ILE A 212 -9.90 -11.08 1.08
CA ILE A 212 -8.62 -11.39 1.72
C ILE A 212 -8.68 -12.68 2.55
N THR A 213 -9.83 -12.97 3.17
CA THR A 213 -10.06 -14.20 3.93
C THR A 213 -10.01 -15.43 3.02
N ASP A 214 -10.63 -15.35 1.83
CA ASP A 214 -10.63 -16.42 0.83
C ASP A 214 -9.21 -16.68 0.31
N ILE A 215 -8.45 -15.60 0.05
CA ILE A 215 -7.03 -15.70 -0.33
C ILE A 215 -6.21 -16.33 0.79
N THR A 216 -6.44 -15.95 2.04
CA THR A 216 -5.69 -16.46 3.19
C THR A 216 -5.90 -17.98 3.34
N TRP A 217 -7.13 -18.46 3.25
CA TRP A 217 -7.43 -19.89 3.29
C TRP A 217 -6.77 -20.65 2.14
N ARG A 218 -6.87 -20.11 0.92
CA ARG A 218 -6.25 -20.77 -0.23
C ARG A 218 -4.72 -20.78 -0.13
N MET A 219 -4.11 -19.73 0.43
CA MET A 219 -2.67 -19.70 0.71
C MET A 219 -2.27 -20.74 1.75
N ILE A 220 -3.07 -20.93 2.81
CA ILE A 220 -2.85 -21.98 3.81
C ILE A 220 -2.80 -23.36 3.16
N GLU A 221 -3.76 -23.66 2.27
CA GLU A 221 -3.80 -24.92 1.53
C GLU A 221 -2.56 -25.10 0.64
N LEU A 222 -2.23 -24.09 -0.17
CA LEU A 222 -1.08 -24.12 -1.07
C LEU A 222 0.24 -24.31 -0.30
N VAL A 223 0.42 -23.56 0.79
CA VAL A 223 1.61 -23.68 1.63
C VAL A 223 1.67 -25.06 2.27
N ALA A 224 0.55 -25.60 2.76
CA ALA A 224 0.51 -26.96 3.30
C ALA A 224 0.82 -28.02 2.22
N GLU A 225 0.40 -27.82 0.97
CA GLU A 225 0.72 -28.69 -0.16
C GLU A 225 2.22 -28.66 -0.50
N ASP A 226 2.85 -27.47 -0.51
CA ASP A 226 4.25 -27.28 -0.87
C ASP A 226 5.24 -27.66 0.25
N THR A 227 4.81 -27.54 1.51
CA THR A 227 5.68 -27.68 2.69
C THR A 227 6.44 -29.01 2.75
N PRO A 228 5.83 -30.20 2.51
CA PRO A 228 6.54 -31.48 2.61
C PRO A 228 7.79 -31.56 1.73
N GLU A 229 7.75 -31.01 0.51
CA GLU A 229 8.90 -30.99 -0.40
C GLU A 229 9.96 -30.01 0.08
N ILE A 230 9.55 -28.83 0.54
CA ILE A 230 10.45 -27.78 1.03
C ILE A 230 11.20 -28.27 2.29
N ILE A 231 10.49 -28.72 3.32
CA ILE A 231 11.12 -29.14 4.58
C ILE A 231 11.97 -30.40 4.41
N GLY A 232 11.65 -31.27 3.44
CA GLY A 232 12.48 -32.43 3.10
C GLY A 232 13.84 -32.06 2.51
N THR A 233 13.98 -30.82 2.03
CA THR A 233 15.21 -30.31 1.40
C THR A 233 16.11 -29.56 2.39
N PHE A 234 15.53 -28.97 3.44
CA PHE A 234 16.23 -28.15 4.42
C PHE A 234 16.34 -28.83 5.80
N ASP A 235 16.96 -28.16 6.77
CA ASP A 235 17.06 -28.68 8.13
C ASP A 235 15.73 -28.59 8.89
N GLU A 236 15.64 -29.29 10.03
CA GLU A 236 14.45 -29.28 10.88
C GLU A 236 14.11 -27.89 11.46
N ALA A 237 15.06 -26.96 11.44
CA ALA A 237 14.86 -25.60 11.92
C ALA A 237 14.21 -24.68 10.87
N PHE A 238 14.13 -25.12 9.61
CA PHE A 238 13.51 -24.38 8.53
C PHE A 238 12.01 -24.18 8.76
N LYS A 239 11.57 -22.92 8.72
CA LYS A 239 10.16 -22.55 8.90
C LYS A 239 9.65 -21.71 7.74
N ILE A 240 8.43 -22.02 7.32
CA ILE A 240 7.70 -21.24 6.33
C ILE A 240 6.84 -20.22 7.07
N SER A 241 7.01 -18.94 6.74
CA SER A 241 6.15 -17.89 7.23
C SER A 241 5.17 -17.43 6.16
N PHE A 242 3.99 -16.95 6.55
CA PHE A 242 3.05 -16.36 5.59
C PHE A 242 2.11 -15.38 6.27
N ASN A 243 1.64 -14.41 5.50
CA ASN A 243 0.79 -13.33 5.98
C ASN A 243 -0.65 -13.81 6.23
N ILE A 244 -1.20 -13.40 7.37
CA ILE A 244 -2.62 -13.56 7.69
C ILE A 244 -3.29 -12.21 7.88
N SER A 245 -4.53 -12.09 7.42
CA SER A 245 -5.31 -10.87 7.60
C SER A 245 -5.84 -10.75 9.03
N GLY A 246 -5.81 -9.55 9.60
CA GLY A 246 -6.44 -9.30 10.91
C GLY A 246 -7.93 -9.67 10.96
N SER A 247 -8.63 -9.63 9.83
CA SER A 247 -10.06 -9.98 9.74
C SER A 247 -10.35 -11.45 9.99
N ILE A 248 -9.43 -12.37 9.63
CA ILE A 248 -9.63 -13.82 9.85
C ILE A 248 -9.45 -14.19 11.32
N ILE A 249 -8.66 -13.41 12.06
CA ILE A 249 -8.30 -13.66 13.46
C ILE A 249 -9.48 -13.39 14.38
N SER A 250 -10.36 -12.46 14.02
CA SER A 250 -11.61 -12.21 14.73
C SER A 250 -12.59 -13.41 14.65
N ASN A 251 -12.32 -14.42 13.83
CA ASN A 251 -13.09 -15.66 13.81
C ASN A 251 -12.52 -16.67 14.80
N ASN A 252 -13.25 -16.94 15.90
CA ASN A 252 -12.84 -17.89 16.94
C ASN A 252 -12.64 -19.34 16.47
N GLN A 253 -13.16 -19.73 15.29
CA GLN A 253 -12.96 -21.07 14.73
C GLN A 253 -11.67 -21.20 13.92
N PHE A 254 -11.08 -20.08 13.49
CA PHE A 254 -9.91 -20.05 12.61
C PHE A 254 -8.73 -20.89 13.14
N PRO A 255 -8.28 -20.76 14.41
CA PRO A 255 -7.16 -21.55 14.91
C PRO A 255 -7.40 -23.07 14.86
N GLY A 256 -8.64 -23.51 15.11
CA GLY A 256 -9.00 -24.92 15.04
C GLY A 256 -8.93 -25.44 13.61
N GLN A 257 -9.62 -24.75 12.69
CA GLN A 257 -9.67 -25.11 11.28
C GLN A 257 -8.28 -25.12 10.64
N PHE A 258 -7.44 -24.12 10.93
CA PHE A 258 -6.09 -24.07 10.40
C PHE A 258 -5.24 -25.25 10.91
N CYS A 259 -5.31 -25.54 12.22
CA CYS A 259 -4.61 -26.68 12.80
C CYS A 259 -5.05 -28.02 12.18
N ASP A 260 -6.34 -28.17 11.89
CA ASP A 260 -6.86 -29.38 11.24
C ASP A 260 -6.32 -29.55 9.82
N ILE A 261 -6.26 -28.48 9.02
CA ILE A 261 -5.67 -28.53 7.66
C ILE A 261 -4.21 -28.99 7.72
N ILE A 262 -3.42 -28.38 8.61
CA ILE A 262 -1.99 -28.72 8.77
C ILE A 262 -1.80 -30.17 9.21
N ARG A 263 -2.60 -30.64 10.17
CA ARG A 263 -2.52 -32.03 10.65
C ARG A 263 -2.94 -33.04 9.59
N LEU A 264 -3.97 -32.74 8.80
CA LEU A 264 -4.42 -33.60 7.69
C LEU A 264 -3.35 -33.72 6.60
N ALA A 265 -2.53 -32.68 6.40
CA ALA A 265 -1.36 -32.72 5.52
C ALA A 265 -0.15 -33.46 6.12
N GLY A 266 -0.24 -33.97 7.35
CA GLY A 266 0.86 -34.66 8.05
C GLY A 266 1.95 -33.73 8.56
N LEU A 267 1.67 -32.43 8.64
CA LEU A 267 2.62 -31.38 9.01
C LEU A 267 2.44 -30.99 10.48
N LYS A 268 3.46 -30.33 11.03
CA LYS A 268 3.45 -29.86 12.41
C LYS A 268 3.26 -28.34 12.44
N PRO A 269 2.45 -27.79 13.36
CA PRO A 269 2.29 -26.33 13.51
C PRO A 269 3.61 -25.58 13.67
N GLU A 270 4.62 -26.20 14.27
CA GLU A 270 5.96 -25.61 14.48
C GLU A 270 6.72 -25.35 13.17
N ASN A 271 6.29 -25.94 12.05
CA ASN A 271 6.83 -25.65 10.73
C ASN A 271 6.41 -24.27 10.20
N PHE A 272 5.44 -23.62 10.86
CA PHE A 272 4.80 -22.41 10.35
C PHE A 272 4.91 -21.21 11.28
N ILE A 273 5.06 -20.04 10.68
CA ILE A 273 4.99 -18.74 11.36
C ILE A 273 3.92 -17.89 10.68
N LEU A 274 2.93 -17.42 11.44
CA LEU A 274 1.90 -16.54 10.89
C LEU A 274 2.32 -15.09 11.11
N GLU A 275 2.31 -14.31 10.04
CA GLU A 275 2.73 -12.91 10.05
C GLU A 275 1.53 -11.98 10.03
N LEU A 276 1.53 -10.97 10.89
CA LEU A 276 0.50 -9.94 10.95
C LEU A 276 1.14 -8.56 10.79
N THR A 277 0.62 -7.74 9.90
CA THR A 277 1.06 -6.34 9.78
C THR A 277 0.63 -5.51 10.98
N GLU A 278 1.50 -4.62 11.47
CA GLU A 278 1.25 -3.73 12.61
C GLU A 278 -0.06 -2.93 12.48
N THR A 279 -0.29 -2.34 11.30
CA THR A 279 -1.46 -1.48 11.02
C THR A 279 -2.80 -2.23 11.01
N ARG A 280 -2.77 -3.57 10.96
CA ARG A 280 -3.95 -4.43 10.89
C ARG A 280 -4.11 -5.31 12.13
N LEU A 281 -3.41 -4.99 13.21
CA LEU A 281 -3.71 -5.56 14.51
C LEU A 281 -5.16 -5.22 14.88
N PRO A 282 -6.00 -6.21 15.22
CA PRO A 282 -7.41 -5.96 15.49
C PRO A 282 -7.60 -5.04 16.71
N GLN A 283 -8.55 -4.11 16.61
CA GLN A 283 -8.88 -3.21 17.73
C GLN A 283 -9.64 -3.93 18.86
N ASP A 284 -10.38 -5.01 18.56
CA ASP A 284 -10.91 -5.90 19.59
C ASP A 284 -9.78 -6.80 20.13
N THR A 285 -9.17 -6.32 21.20
CA THR A 285 -8.01 -6.95 21.83
C THR A 285 -8.36 -8.31 22.42
N SER A 286 -9.61 -8.55 22.83
CA SER A 286 -9.97 -9.75 23.59
C SER A 286 -10.03 -11.01 22.73
N GLN A 287 -10.84 -10.99 21.66
CA GLN A 287 -11.01 -12.13 20.75
C GLN A 287 -9.72 -12.44 19.98
N SER A 288 -9.02 -11.39 19.57
CA SER A 288 -7.79 -11.54 18.79
C SER A 288 -6.66 -12.09 19.63
N LEU A 289 -6.56 -11.67 20.89
CA LEU A 289 -5.62 -12.25 21.85
C LEU A 289 -5.95 -13.72 22.13
N GLU A 290 -7.23 -14.07 22.28
CA GLU A 290 -7.67 -15.46 22.45
C GLU A 290 -7.26 -16.32 21.25
N ALA A 291 -7.54 -15.88 20.02
CA ALA A 291 -7.20 -16.60 18.80
C ALA A 291 -5.69 -16.78 18.62
N LEU A 292 -4.91 -15.71 18.79
CA LEU A 292 -3.44 -15.75 18.70
C LEU A 292 -2.83 -16.62 19.80
N THR A 293 -3.37 -16.57 21.01
CA THR A 293 -2.93 -17.44 22.12
C THR A 293 -3.20 -18.91 21.81
N ARG A 294 -4.37 -19.24 21.23
CA ARG A 294 -4.68 -20.61 20.80
C ARG A 294 -3.72 -21.12 19.73
N LEU A 295 -3.39 -20.30 18.74
CA LEU A 295 -2.40 -20.65 17.71
C LEU A 295 -1.03 -20.94 18.34
N ARG A 296 -0.57 -20.12 19.28
CA ARG A 296 0.68 -20.38 20.02
C ARG A 296 0.64 -21.65 20.84
N MET A 297 -0.46 -21.92 21.53
CA MET A 297 -0.66 -23.16 22.29
C MET A 297 -0.65 -24.40 21.39
N GLN A 298 -1.04 -24.26 20.12
CA GLN A 298 -0.98 -25.33 19.12
C GLN A 298 0.41 -25.53 18.53
N GLY A 299 1.38 -24.63 18.77
CA GLY A 299 2.76 -24.74 18.32
C GLY A 299 3.16 -23.78 17.19
N PHE A 300 2.23 -22.99 16.66
CA PHE A 300 2.52 -22.04 15.59
C PHE A 300 3.48 -20.93 16.05
N GLY A 301 4.38 -20.50 15.17
CA GLY A 301 5.10 -19.23 15.29
C GLY A 301 4.16 -18.05 15.03
N LEU A 302 4.40 -16.91 15.67
CA LEU A 302 3.71 -15.66 15.35
C LEU A 302 4.74 -14.55 15.15
N ALA A 303 4.61 -13.79 14.07
CA ALA A 303 5.43 -12.63 13.78
C ALA A 303 4.59 -11.38 13.62
N ILE A 304 5.13 -10.24 14.03
CA ILE A 304 4.64 -8.95 13.58
C ILE A 304 5.47 -8.46 12.39
N ASP A 305 4.79 -7.99 11.34
CA ASP A 305 5.38 -7.45 10.12
C ASP A 305 5.21 -5.93 10.01
N ASP A 306 6.06 -5.32 9.20
CA ASP A 306 6.14 -3.88 8.95
C ASP A 306 6.27 -3.02 10.24
N PHE A 307 6.99 -3.54 11.25
CA PHE A 307 7.13 -2.84 12.52
C PHE A 307 7.81 -1.47 12.34
N GLY A 308 7.21 -0.45 12.96
CA GLY A 308 7.68 0.94 12.95
C GLY A 308 7.02 1.83 11.90
N THR A 309 6.04 1.29 11.16
CA THR A 309 5.21 2.05 10.19
C THR A 309 3.82 2.40 10.72
N GLY A 310 3.42 1.82 11.85
CA GLY A 310 2.13 2.06 12.51
C GLY A 310 2.21 2.89 13.80
N TYR A 311 1.09 2.90 14.52
CA TYR A 311 0.93 3.58 15.82
C TYR A 311 0.94 2.60 17.01
N SER A 312 1.25 1.31 16.79
CA SER A 312 1.20 0.35 17.88
C SER A 312 2.31 0.65 18.87
N ASN A 313 1.92 0.97 20.10
CA ASN A 313 2.89 1.19 21.16
C ASN A 313 3.56 -0.16 21.51
N ILE A 314 4.79 -0.11 22.01
CA ILE A 314 5.51 -1.30 22.50
C ILE A 314 4.69 -2.07 23.55
N GLU A 315 3.75 -1.42 24.24
CA GLU A 315 2.86 -2.09 25.19
C GLU A 315 1.87 -3.05 24.53
N GLN A 316 1.33 -2.74 23.35
CA GLN A 316 0.46 -3.64 22.58
C GLN A 316 1.22 -4.89 22.15
N LEU A 317 2.49 -4.74 21.75
CA LEU A 317 3.35 -5.89 21.44
C LEU A 317 3.55 -6.82 22.63
N ARG A 318 3.62 -6.28 23.86
CA ARG A 318 3.77 -7.08 25.07
C ARG A 318 2.51 -7.87 25.45
N LEU A 319 1.34 -7.46 24.93
CA LEU A 319 0.08 -8.14 25.20
C LEU A 319 -0.08 -9.40 24.34
N PHE A 320 0.36 -9.35 23.09
CA PHE A 320 0.20 -10.46 22.15
C PHE A 320 1.38 -11.44 22.20
N PRO A 321 1.14 -12.75 22.00
CA PRO A 321 2.17 -13.77 22.18
C PRO A 321 3.05 -13.95 20.92
N PHE A 322 3.56 -12.84 20.38
CA PHE A 322 4.47 -12.84 19.24
C PHE A 322 5.84 -13.45 19.60
N SER A 323 6.41 -14.22 18.68
CA SER A 323 7.75 -14.81 18.81
C SER A 323 8.79 -14.13 17.92
N GLU A 324 8.36 -13.43 16.88
CA GLU A 324 9.23 -12.77 15.91
C GLU A 324 8.75 -11.33 15.64
N LEU A 325 9.70 -10.44 15.34
CA LEU A 325 9.44 -9.07 14.93
C LEU A 325 10.24 -8.79 13.66
N LYS A 326 9.55 -8.39 12.59
CA LYS A 326 10.15 -7.98 11.31
C LYS A 326 10.16 -6.46 11.23
N ILE A 327 11.33 -5.90 10.98
CA ILE A 327 11.53 -4.45 10.81
C ILE A 327 11.19 -4.09 9.37
N ASP A 328 10.41 -3.02 9.17
CA ASP A 328 10.05 -2.57 7.83
C ASP A 328 11.29 -2.17 7.00
N LYS A 329 11.24 -2.44 5.70
CA LYS A 329 12.33 -2.16 4.75
C LYS A 329 12.69 -0.68 4.67
N SER A 330 11.78 0.25 5.01
CA SER A 330 12.09 1.69 4.99
C SER A 330 13.21 2.06 5.97
N PHE A 331 13.37 1.32 7.06
CA PHE A 331 14.47 1.50 8.01
C PHE A 331 15.83 1.21 7.38
N MET A 332 15.91 0.32 6.39
CA MET A 332 17.14 0.09 5.65
C MET A 332 17.47 1.23 4.68
N SER A 333 16.46 1.90 4.12
CA SER A 333 16.66 3.03 3.20
C SER A 333 17.05 4.34 3.89
N ALA A 334 16.73 4.47 5.19
CA ALA A 334 17.06 5.65 6.00
C ALA A 334 18.44 5.59 6.66
N ALA A 335 19.15 4.45 6.54
CA ALA A 335 20.43 4.20 7.20
C ALA A 335 21.66 4.48 6.31
N ALA A 336 21.50 5.25 5.23
CA ALA A 336 22.57 5.59 4.28
C ALA A 336 23.06 7.05 4.44
#